data_AF-A0A1G2KX77-F1
#
_entry.id   AF-A0A1G2KX77-F1
#
_cell.length_a   1.000
_cell.length_b   1.000
_cell.length_c   1.000
_cell.angle_alpha   90.00
_cell.angle_beta   90.00
_cell.angle_gamma   90.00
#
_symmetry.space_group_name_H-M   'P 1'
#
loop_
_entity.id
_entity.type
_entity.pdbx_description
1 polymer ?
#
loop_
_entity_poly.entity_id
_entity_poly.type
_entity_poly.pdbx_seq_one_letter_code
_entity_poly.pdbx_strand_id
1 'polypeptide(L)'
;MVVSTSWYPDTDDVRCQQMGEVATLTREAGHYMALVDGSKNPDVAAFLKACGTLVFAQREPGMASSRREAFAHAKEILLELPHIHQGRRIVFWTEEKPYIVEKIPAIIEPLLCGSAEACIAKRSQSSFRTWPWFQAESEQGANAAYNEATGRNSDPMHGPVAVLIEFADVLINCYPERYGVLPFAAGYIQHFALMEMMASGCIVADSEPLDVIYPPLQKMKEETALLDAMLEKRRQQKEELSESYRIAARTLGINSTT
;
A
#
# COMPACT_ATOMS: atom_id res chain seq x y z
N MET A 1 -10.60 1.06 8.52
CA MET A 1 -10.15 2.42 8.16
C MET A 1 -9.18 2.31 7.00
N VAL A 2 -9.39 3.10 5.96
CA VAL A 2 -8.48 3.23 4.82
C VAL A 2 -7.39 4.26 5.16
N VAL A 3 -6.15 3.99 4.77
CA VAL A 3 -5.01 4.89 4.95
C VAL A 3 -4.24 5.07 3.66
N SER A 4 -3.73 6.29 3.48
CA SER A 4 -2.85 6.63 2.36
C SER A 4 -1.94 7.81 2.69
N THR A 5 -1.12 8.21 1.73
CA THR A 5 -0.26 9.40 1.77
C THR A 5 -0.40 10.17 0.46
N SER A 6 -0.29 11.50 0.48
CA SER A 6 -0.29 12.32 -0.74
C SER A 6 0.96 13.16 -0.89
N TRP A 7 1.34 13.37 -2.16
CA TRP A 7 2.34 14.33 -2.60
C TRP A 7 1.98 14.73 -4.02
N TYR A 8 1.25 15.84 -4.16
CA TYR A 8 0.78 16.36 -5.45
C TYR A 8 1.22 17.81 -5.66
N PRO A 9 1.44 18.25 -6.91
CA PRO A 9 1.77 19.64 -7.20
C PRO A 9 0.58 20.58 -6.94
N ASP A 10 -0.64 20.15 -7.29
CA ASP A 10 -1.86 20.93 -7.19
C ASP A 10 -3.10 20.01 -7.19
N THR A 11 -4.29 20.61 -7.17
CA THR A 11 -5.56 19.88 -7.20
C THR A 11 -5.90 19.35 -8.58
N ASP A 12 -5.36 19.90 -9.66
CA ASP A 12 -5.68 19.50 -11.04
C ASP A 12 -4.85 18.27 -11.49
N ASP A 13 -3.85 17.88 -10.69
CA ASP A 13 -3.12 16.64 -10.88
C ASP A 13 -4.07 15.43 -10.90
N VAL A 14 -3.87 14.54 -11.88
CA VAL A 14 -4.73 13.38 -12.09
C VAL A 14 -4.72 12.45 -10.89
N ARG A 15 -3.57 12.30 -10.20
CA ARG A 15 -3.47 11.45 -9.01
C ARG A 15 -4.14 12.12 -7.81
N CYS A 16 -4.07 13.43 -7.69
CA CYS A 16 -4.83 14.19 -6.69
C CYS A 16 -6.34 13.97 -6.85
N GLN A 17 -6.86 14.10 -8.08
CA GLN A 17 -8.28 13.85 -8.38
C GLN A 17 -8.70 12.40 -8.09
N GLN A 18 -7.86 11.42 -8.45
CA GLN A 18 -8.10 10.01 -8.14
C GLN A 18 -8.09 9.72 -6.63
N MET A 19 -7.22 10.38 -5.86
CA MET A 19 -7.22 10.27 -4.40
C MET A 19 -8.48 10.90 -3.78
N GLY A 20 -8.97 12.01 -4.35
CA GLY A 20 -10.28 12.59 -3.99
C GLY A 20 -11.46 11.64 -4.29
N GLU A 21 -11.39 10.91 -5.40
CA GLU A 21 -12.36 9.86 -5.74
C GLU A 21 -12.28 8.67 -4.76
N VAL A 22 -11.08 8.17 -4.44
CA VAL A 22 -10.88 7.14 -3.41
C VAL A 22 -11.48 7.58 -2.08
N ALA A 23 -11.24 8.82 -1.65
CA ALA A 23 -11.79 9.40 -0.43
C ALA A 23 -13.33 9.41 -0.43
N THR A 24 -13.92 9.89 -1.52
CA THR A 24 -15.37 9.99 -1.68
C THR A 24 -16.01 8.60 -1.64
N LEU A 25 -15.50 7.66 -2.43
CA LEU A 25 -15.98 6.27 -2.48
C LEU A 25 -15.81 5.56 -1.13
N THR A 26 -14.70 5.80 -0.44
CA THR A 26 -14.44 5.21 0.89
C THR A 26 -15.49 5.66 1.89
N ARG A 27 -15.80 6.96 1.91
CA ARG A 27 -16.86 7.52 2.77
C ARG A 27 -18.23 6.95 2.39
N GLU A 28 -18.55 6.88 1.11
CA GLU A 28 -19.82 6.34 0.61
C GLU A 28 -20.01 4.85 0.96
N ALA A 29 -18.91 4.08 0.98
CA ALA A 29 -18.88 2.70 1.45
C ALA A 29 -18.98 2.56 2.99
N GLY A 30 -19.11 3.66 3.72
CA GLY A 30 -19.23 3.66 5.19
C GLY A 30 -17.89 3.41 5.90
N HIS A 31 -16.77 3.66 5.24
CA HIS A 31 -15.45 3.55 5.82
C HIS A 31 -14.87 4.92 6.17
N TYR A 32 -14.04 4.96 7.20
CA TYR A 32 -13.21 6.14 7.49
C TYR A 32 -11.93 6.10 6.65
N MET A 33 -11.47 7.28 6.21
CA MET A 33 -10.17 7.46 5.59
C MET A 33 -9.31 8.44 6.38
N ALA A 34 -8.05 8.06 6.62
CA ALA A 34 -7.02 8.94 7.13
C ALA A 34 -5.90 9.07 6.09
N LEU A 35 -5.34 10.25 5.93
CA LEU A 35 -4.30 10.52 4.95
C LEU A 35 -3.25 11.46 5.53
N VAL A 36 -1.97 11.16 5.25
CA VAL A 36 -0.85 12.06 5.56
C VAL A 36 -0.43 12.79 4.30
N ASP A 37 -0.57 14.11 4.29
CA ASP A 37 -0.27 14.96 3.14
C ASP A 37 1.10 15.66 3.28
N GLY A 38 1.97 15.39 2.32
CA GLY A 38 3.28 16.05 2.17
C GLY A 38 3.30 17.10 1.05
N SER A 39 2.16 17.38 0.42
CA SER A 39 2.08 18.32 -0.71
C SER A 39 2.48 19.74 -0.27
N LYS A 40 3.21 20.44 -1.15
CA LYS A 40 3.61 21.83 -0.88
C LYS A 40 2.47 22.82 -1.05
N ASN A 41 1.47 22.47 -1.86
CA ASN A 41 0.30 23.30 -2.11
C ASN A 41 -0.76 23.03 -1.03
N PRO A 42 -1.11 24.00 -0.17
CA PRO A 42 -2.11 23.81 0.89
C PRO A 42 -3.52 23.51 0.36
N ASP A 43 -3.81 23.84 -0.90
CA ASP A 43 -5.11 23.56 -1.52
C ASP A 43 -5.35 22.06 -1.68
N VAL A 44 -4.29 21.25 -1.78
CA VAL A 44 -4.39 19.78 -1.85
C VAL A 44 -5.00 19.23 -0.57
N ALA A 45 -4.48 19.61 0.60
CA ALA A 45 -5.04 19.19 1.87
C ALA A 45 -6.49 19.65 2.05
N ALA A 46 -6.82 20.88 1.63
CA ALA A 46 -8.17 21.42 1.70
C ALA A 46 -9.14 20.64 0.81
N PHE A 47 -8.73 20.34 -0.42
CA PHE A 47 -9.49 19.52 -1.37
C PHE A 47 -9.76 18.11 -0.82
N LEU A 48 -8.73 17.41 -0.34
CA LEU A 48 -8.88 16.05 0.18
C LEU A 48 -9.75 16.00 1.46
N LYS A 49 -9.71 17.04 2.30
CA LYS A 49 -10.65 17.18 3.44
C LYS A 49 -12.08 17.35 2.95
N ALA A 50 -12.32 18.14 1.90
CA ALA A 50 -13.65 18.34 1.33
C ALA A 50 -14.23 17.03 0.74
N CYS A 51 -13.39 16.10 0.28
CA CYS A 51 -13.78 14.75 -0.15
C CYS A 51 -14.14 13.80 1.00
N GLY A 52 -13.96 14.21 2.26
CA GLY A 52 -14.34 13.42 3.44
C GLY A 52 -13.21 12.67 4.13
N THR A 53 -11.95 13.00 3.84
CA THR A 53 -10.77 12.39 4.46
C THR A 53 -10.30 13.16 5.69
N LEU A 54 -9.84 12.44 6.71
CA LEU A 54 -9.06 13.00 7.81
C LEU A 54 -7.62 13.23 7.35
N VAL A 55 -7.27 14.49 7.05
CA VAL A 55 -5.95 14.84 6.50
C VAL A 55 -5.03 15.42 7.57
N PHE A 56 -3.88 14.80 7.73
CA PHE A 56 -2.80 15.18 8.63
C PHE A 56 -1.61 15.71 7.82
N ALA A 57 -0.95 16.76 8.31
CA ALA A 57 0.26 17.25 7.66
C ALA A 57 1.43 16.30 7.94
N GLN A 58 2.22 15.96 6.92
CA GLN A 58 3.44 15.18 7.07
C GLN A 58 4.44 15.91 7.98
N ARG A 59 4.90 15.24 9.04
CA ARG A 59 5.88 15.82 9.97
C ARG A 59 7.31 15.54 9.56
N GLU A 60 7.59 14.30 9.13
CA GLU A 60 8.93 13.88 8.72
C GLU A 60 8.98 13.61 7.21
N PRO A 61 9.88 14.27 6.45
CA PRO A 61 10.03 14.03 5.02
C PRO A 61 10.37 12.57 4.69
N GLY A 62 9.80 12.06 3.60
CA GLY A 62 10.08 10.71 3.09
C GLY A 62 8.85 9.83 2.94
N MET A 63 8.97 8.82 2.06
CA MET A 63 7.90 7.86 1.81
C MET A 63 7.69 6.90 2.98
N ALA A 64 8.77 6.43 3.62
CA ALA A 64 8.69 5.52 4.75
C ALA A 64 8.06 6.19 5.99
N SER A 65 8.50 7.41 6.32
CA SER A 65 8.01 8.17 7.47
C SER A 65 6.52 8.50 7.34
N SER A 66 6.10 9.08 6.21
CA SER A 66 4.68 9.41 5.98
C SER A 66 3.76 8.18 6.04
N ARG A 67 4.20 7.02 5.55
CA ARG A 67 3.46 5.76 5.67
C ARG A 67 3.33 5.31 7.12
N ARG A 68 4.43 5.35 7.91
CA ARG A 68 4.38 5.05 9.36
C ARG A 68 3.44 6.00 10.10
N GLU A 69 3.51 7.30 9.81
CA GLU A 69 2.60 8.30 10.37
C GLU A 69 1.13 8.00 10.04
N ALA A 70 0.84 7.60 8.80
CA ALA A 70 -0.52 7.25 8.39
C ALA A 70 -1.07 6.03 9.16
N PHE A 71 -0.26 4.99 9.35
CA PHE A 71 -0.64 3.84 10.19
C PHE A 71 -0.82 4.23 11.65
N ALA A 72 0.03 5.10 12.20
CA ALA A 72 -0.07 5.58 13.57
C ALA A 72 -1.38 6.34 13.81
N HIS A 73 -1.71 7.31 12.94
CA HIS A 73 -2.97 8.04 13.03
C HIS A 73 -4.19 7.12 12.91
N ALA A 74 -4.16 6.14 12.00
CA ALA A 74 -5.26 5.20 11.89
C ALA A 74 -5.45 4.33 13.12
N LYS A 75 -4.35 3.89 13.74
CA LYS A 75 -4.39 3.15 15.00
C LYS A 75 -5.00 4.02 16.11
N GLU A 76 -4.53 5.25 16.27
CA GLU A 76 -5.06 6.21 17.27
C GLU A 76 -6.57 6.40 17.10
N ILE A 77 -7.02 6.76 15.89
CA ILE A 77 -8.44 7.02 15.62
C ILE A 77 -9.30 5.78 15.87
N LEU A 78 -8.88 4.60 15.38
CA LEU A 78 -9.64 3.37 15.58
C LEU A 78 -9.70 2.90 17.05
N LEU A 79 -8.77 3.35 17.90
CA LEU A 79 -8.81 3.09 19.34
C LEU A 79 -9.77 4.04 20.08
N GLU A 80 -9.94 5.26 19.57
CA GLU A 80 -10.82 6.28 20.18
C GLU A 80 -12.29 6.15 19.78
N LEU A 81 -12.61 5.46 18.67
CA LEU A 81 -13.99 5.37 18.17
C LEU A 81 -14.88 4.49 19.09
N PRO A 82 -15.84 5.06 19.83
CA PRO A 82 -16.56 4.40 20.93
C PRO A 82 -17.54 3.31 20.47
N HIS A 83 -17.91 3.29 19.18
CA HIS A 83 -18.84 2.31 18.61
C HIS A 83 -18.15 1.09 17.96
N ILE A 84 -16.81 1.04 17.96
CA ILE A 84 -16.02 0.01 17.28
C ILE A 84 -15.42 -1.02 18.28
N HIS A 85 -16.02 -1.13 19.47
CA HIS A 85 -15.65 -2.19 20.42
C HIS A 85 -16.31 -3.54 20.10
N GLN A 86 -17.16 -3.62 19.07
CA GLN A 86 -17.85 -4.83 18.64
C GLN A 86 -17.44 -5.17 17.20
N GLY A 87 -16.30 -5.84 17.04
CA GLY A 87 -15.83 -6.32 15.74
C GLY A 87 -14.32 -6.24 15.57
N ARG A 88 -13.82 -6.89 14.52
CA ARG A 88 -12.41 -6.80 14.13
C ARG A 88 -12.15 -5.44 13.49
N ARG A 89 -11.09 -4.77 13.95
CA ARG A 89 -10.67 -3.46 13.45
C ARG A 89 -9.53 -3.65 12.47
N ILE A 90 -9.67 -3.06 11.29
CA ILE A 90 -8.75 -3.27 10.17
C ILE A 90 -8.23 -1.93 9.69
N VAL A 91 -6.92 -1.84 9.50
CA VAL A 91 -6.27 -0.75 8.77
C VAL A 91 -5.98 -1.25 7.35
N PHE A 92 -6.40 -0.49 6.35
CA PHE A 92 -6.29 -0.83 4.93
C PHE A 92 -5.47 0.22 4.20
N TRP A 93 -4.25 -0.12 3.81
CA TRP A 93 -3.40 0.74 3.00
C TRP A 93 -3.81 0.68 1.53
N THR A 94 -3.86 1.84 0.88
CA THR A 94 -4.01 1.94 -0.58
C THR A 94 -3.38 3.22 -1.13
N GLU A 95 -3.34 3.32 -2.46
CA GLU A 95 -2.89 4.48 -3.23
C GLU A 95 -4.05 5.01 -4.09
N GLU A 96 -3.76 5.81 -5.13
CA GLU A 96 -4.74 6.48 -6.00
C GLU A 96 -5.48 5.51 -6.95
N LYS A 97 -6.18 4.51 -6.39
CA LYS A 97 -6.85 3.42 -7.13
C LYS A 97 -8.33 3.35 -6.75
N PRO A 98 -9.23 4.17 -7.33
CA PRO A 98 -10.65 4.19 -6.98
C PRO A 98 -11.33 2.82 -6.98
N TYR A 99 -11.03 1.99 -7.99
CA TYR A 99 -11.54 0.63 -8.13
C TYR A 99 -11.23 -0.31 -6.96
N ILE A 100 -10.24 0.01 -6.12
CA ILE A 100 -9.90 -0.85 -4.98
C ILE A 100 -10.95 -0.77 -3.87
N VAL A 101 -11.67 0.35 -3.77
CA VAL A 101 -12.60 0.60 -2.66
C VAL A 101 -13.74 -0.42 -2.67
N GLU A 102 -14.29 -0.71 -3.86
CA GLU A 102 -15.32 -1.75 -4.02
C GLU A 102 -14.80 -3.17 -3.76
N LYS A 103 -13.47 -3.39 -3.83
CA LYS A 103 -12.85 -4.69 -3.58
C LYS A 103 -12.45 -4.90 -2.12
N ILE A 104 -12.53 -3.88 -1.27
CA ILE A 104 -12.16 -3.97 0.15
C ILE A 104 -12.81 -5.19 0.83
N PRO A 105 -14.13 -5.45 0.72
CA PRO A 105 -14.75 -6.61 1.37
C PRO A 105 -14.11 -7.96 1.01
N ALA A 106 -13.74 -8.14 -0.26
CA ALA A 106 -13.08 -9.36 -0.73
C ALA A 106 -11.63 -9.48 -0.24
N ILE A 107 -10.92 -8.35 -0.13
CA ILE A 107 -9.54 -8.33 0.37
C ILE A 107 -9.51 -8.64 1.87
N ILE A 108 -10.45 -8.11 2.64
CA ILE A 108 -10.44 -8.26 4.11
C ILE A 108 -11.13 -9.53 4.60
N GLU A 109 -11.72 -10.34 3.71
CA GLU A 109 -12.44 -11.56 4.07
C GLU A 109 -11.61 -12.49 4.99
N PRO A 110 -10.31 -12.76 4.73
CA PRO A 110 -9.52 -13.62 5.61
C PRO A 110 -9.37 -13.06 7.03
N LEU A 111 -9.32 -11.73 7.15
CA LEU A 111 -9.23 -11.05 8.44
C LEU A 111 -10.56 -11.14 9.18
N LEU A 112 -11.69 -11.00 8.48
CA LEU A 112 -13.03 -11.10 9.09
C LEU A 112 -13.32 -12.53 9.57
N CYS A 113 -12.92 -13.53 8.80
CA CYS A 113 -13.09 -14.95 9.11
C CYS A 113 -12.12 -15.49 10.18
N GLY A 114 -11.08 -14.72 10.51
CA GLY A 114 -10.09 -15.13 11.50
C GLY A 114 -9.10 -16.17 11.04
N SER A 115 -8.90 -16.27 9.73
CA SER A 115 -7.88 -17.12 9.12
C SER A 115 -6.54 -16.41 8.91
N ALA A 116 -6.48 -15.08 9.08
CA ALA A 116 -5.25 -14.30 8.93
C ALA A 116 -5.23 -13.01 9.76
N GLU A 117 -4.02 -12.51 10.03
CA GLU A 117 -3.76 -11.22 10.69
C GLU A 117 -3.54 -10.08 9.70
N ALA A 118 -3.11 -10.42 8.49
CA ALA A 118 -2.91 -9.49 7.38
C ALA A 118 -3.28 -10.13 6.04
N CYS A 119 -3.59 -9.31 5.05
CA CYS A 119 -3.90 -9.75 3.70
C CYS A 119 -3.25 -8.84 2.66
N ILE A 120 -2.60 -9.44 1.67
CA ILE A 120 -2.08 -8.78 0.47
C ILE A 120 -3.12 -8.89 -0.63
N ALA A 121 -3.54 -7.76 -1.20
CA ALA A 121 -4.48 -7.77 -2.32
C ALA A 121 -3.79 -8.27 -3.59
N LYS A 122 -4.32 -9.31 -4.22
CA LYS A 122 -3.73 -9.92 -5.42
C LYS A 122 -4.44 -9.48 -6.69
N ARG A 123 -3.70 -9.13 -7.74
CA ARG A 123 -4.29 -8.87 -9.07
C ARG A 123 -4.51 -10.14 -9.85
N SER A 124 -5.58 -10.15 -10.64
CA SER A 124 -5.78 -11.12 -11.71
C SER A 124 -4.84 -10.86 -12.90
N GLN A 125 -4.69 -11.85 -13.77
CA GLN A 125 -3.92 -11.67 -15.02
C GLN A 125 -4.58 -10.69 -16.00
N SER A 126 -5.91 -10.60 -15.99
CA SER A 126 -6.67 -9.59 -16.73
C SER A 126 -6.39 -8.19 -16.23
N SER A 127 -6.30 -8.02 -14.90
CA SER A 127 -5.96 -6.75 -14.26
C SER A 127 -4.61 -6.25 -14.79
N PHE A 128 -3.53 -7.03 -14.73
CA PHE A 128 -2.20 -6.63 -15.23
C PHE A 128 -2.18 -6.06 -16.65
N ARG A 129 -3.07 -6.50 -17.55
CA ARG A 129 -3.13 -5.99 -18.93
C ARG A 129 -3.57 -4.52 -19.03
N THR A 130 -4.23 -4.01 -17.99
CA THR A 130 -4.66 -2.61 -17.96
C THR A 130 -3.56 -1.66 -17.48
N TRP A 131 -2.46 -2.17 -16.91
CA TRP A 131 -1.33 -1.36 -16.42
C TRP A 131 -0.47 -0.88 -17.59
N PRO A 132 0.36 0.16 -17.38
CA PRO A 132 1.48 0.44 -18.27
C PRO A 132 2.38 -0.79 -18.42
N TRP A 133 2.77 -1.14 -19.64
CA TRP A 133 3.47 -2.42 -19.90
C TRP A 133 4.77 -2.56 -19.09
N PHE A 134 5.55 -1.48 -18.97
CA PHE A 134 6.82 -1.47 -18.24
C PHE A 134 6.60 -1.58 -16.73
N GLN A 135 5.47 -1.07 -16.22
CA GLN A 135 5.09 -1.23 -14.82
C GLN A 135 4.64 -2.66 -14.55
N ALA A 136 3.85 -3.26 -15.43
CA ALA A 136 3.46 -4.66 -15.30
C ALA A 136 4.69 -5.58 -15.28
N GLU A 137 5.64 -5.40 -16.20
CA GLU A 137 6.87 -6.22 -16.26
C GLU A 137 7.76 -6.04 -15.01
N SER A 138 7.98 -4.80 -14.59
CA SER A 138 8.83 -4.51 -13.42
C SER A 138 8.22 -5.03 -12.12
N GLU A 139 6.91 -4.84 -11.93
CA GLU A 139 6.20 -5.31 -10.74
C GLU A 139 6.09 -6.83 -10.70
N GLN A 140 5.87 -7.50 -11.83
CA GLN A 140 5.91 -8.97 -11.89
C GLN A 140 7.30 -9.52 -11.54
N GLY A 141 8.37 -8.86 -12.00
CA GLY A 141 9.73 -9.23 -11.62
C GLY A 141 10.01 -9.07 -10.12
N ALA A 142 9.59 -7.95 -9.53
CA ALA A 142 9.74 -7.73 -8.09
C ALA A 142 8.86 -8.68 -7.26
N ASN A 143 7.64 -9.00 -7.71
CA ASN A 143 6.79 -10.02 -7.10
C ASN A 143 7.45 -11.40 -7.14
N ALA A 144 8.08 -11.78 -8.25
CA ALA A 144 8.79 -13.05 -8.36
C ALA A 144 9.93 -13.14 -7.32
N ALA A 145 10.70 -12.06 -7.14
CA ALA A 145 11.75 -12.00 -6.11
C ALA A 145 11.19 -12.06 -4.68
N TYR A 146 10.07 -11.39 -4.40
CA TYR A 146 9.38 -11.51 -3.11
C TYR A 146 8.92 -12.94 -2.84
N ASN A 147 8.34 -13.57 -3.85
CA ASN A 147 7.81 -14.94 -3.79
C ASN A 147 8.91 -15.98 -3.61
N GLU A 148 10.04 -15.81 -4.30
CA GLU A 148 11.25 -16.59 -4.07
C GLU A 148 11.75 -16.42 -2.63
N ALA A 149 11.86 -15.18 -2.15
CA ALA A 149 12.37 -14.86 -0.82
C ALA A 149 11.46 -15.35 0.33
N THR A 150 10.15 -15.45 0.11
CA THR A 150 9.17 -15.80 1.14
C THR A 150 8.60 -17.21 1.00
N GLY A 151 8.83 -17.89 -0.12
CA GLY A 151 8.20 -19.17 -0.44
C GLY A 151 6.69 -19.06 -0.72
N ARG A 152 6.23 -17.89 -1.20
CA ARG A 152 4.80 -17.58 -1.37
C ARG A 152 4.43 -17.33 -2.84
N ASN A 153 3.14 -17.09 -3.08
CA ASN A 153 2.60 -16.65 -4.37
C ASN A 153 1.76 -15.38 -4.17
N SER A 154 2.43 -14.32 -3.73
CA SER A 154 1.87 -13.02 -3.36
C SER A 154 2.09 -11.96 -4.46
N ASP A 155 1.37 -10.85 -4.34
CA ASP A 155 1.46 -9.68 -5.23
C ASP A 155 1.62 -8.37 -4.41
N PRO A 156 2.70 -8.23 -3.62
CA PRO A 156 2.92 -7.02 -2.82
C PRO A 156 2.98 -5.75 -3.69
N MET A 157 3.46 -5.87 -4.93
CA MET A 157 3.57 -4.73 -5.85
C MET A 157 2.23 -4.18 -6.31
N HIS A 158 1.11 -4.88 -6.08
CA HIS A 158 -0.21 -4.30 -6.29
C HIS A 158 -0.40 -3.05 -5.42
N GLY A 159 0.15 -3.05 -4.20
CA GLY A 159 0.12 -1.93 -3.27
C GLY A 159 -0.83 -2.14 -2.08
N PRO A 160 -2.12 -2.46 -2.28
CA PRO A 160 -3.06 -2.56 -1.18
C PRO A 160 -2.78 -3.70 -0.21
N VAL A 161 -2.83 -3.38 1.09
CA VAL A 161 -2.58 -4.30 2.20
C VAL A 161 -3.58 -4.02 3.31
N ALA A 162 -4.17 -5.07 3.87
CA ALA A 162 -5.02 -5.00 5.06
C ALA A 162 -4.32 -5.63 6.25
N VAL A 163 -4.39 -5.01 7.43
CA VAL A 163 -3.85 -5.55 8.68
C VAL A 163 -4.83 -5.32 9.83
N LEU A 164 -4.98 -6.32 10.70
CA LEU A 164 -5.70 -6.17 11.96
C LEU A 164 -5.01 -5.11 12.84
N ILE A 165 -5.79 -4.26 13.52
CA ILE A 165 -5.24 -3.14 14.30
C ILE A 165 -4.23 -3.59 15.36
N GLU A 166 -4.42 -4.79 15.92
CA GLU A 166 -3.54 -5.40 16.92
C GLU A 166 -2.11 -5.59 16.40
N PHE A 167 -1.92 -5.64 15.07
CA PHE A 167 -0.64 -5.81 14.40
C PHE A 167 -0.16 -4.54 13.69
N ALA A 168 -0.90 -3.42 13.77
CA ALA A 168 -0.52 -2.16 13.14
C ALA A 168 0.84 -1.63 13.63
N ASP A 169 1.26 -1.98 14.86
CA ASP A 169 2.57 -1.58 15.38
C ASP A 169 3.74 -2.16 14.59
N VAL A 170 3.58 -3.29 13.90
CA VAL A 170 4.64 -3.82 13.04
C VAL A 170 4.89 -2.89 11.85
N LEU A 171 3.82 -2.32 11.28
CA LEU A 171 3.93 -1.32 10.21
C LEU A 171 4.50 0.01 10.72
N ILE A 172 4.04 0.47 11.88
CA ILE A 172 4.48 1.73 12.50
C ILE A 172 5.96 1.66 12.89
N ASN A 173 6.45 0.51 13.34
CA ASN A 173 7.83 0.33 13.78
C ASN A 173 8.72 -0.36 12.74
N CYS A 174 8.28 -0.43 11.48
CA CYS A 174 9.10 -0.99 10.40
C CYS A 174 10.11 0.03 9.89
N TYR A 175 11.40 -0.27 10.13
CA TYR A 175 12.56 0.48 9.64
C TYR A 175 13.46 -0.48 8.87
N PRO A 176 13.16 -0.76 7.58
CA PRO A 176 13.86 -1.79 6.81
C PRO A 176 15.36 -1.59 6.69
N GLU A 177 15.80 -0.33 6.76
CA GLU A 177 17.20 0.08 6.70
C GLU A 177 18.04 -0.60 7.79
N ARG A 178 17.43 -0.95 8.94
CA ARG A 178 18.13 -1.59 10.07
C ARG A 178 18.70 -2.96 9.73
N TYR A 179 18.20 -3.62 8.69
CA TYR A 179 18.72 -4.89 8.19
C TYR A 179 19.32 -4.79 6.78
N GLY A 180 19.63 -3.57 6.32
CA GLY A 180 20.38 -3.34 5.08
C GLY A 180 19.53 -3.27 3.81
N VAL A 181 18.21 -3.07 3.92
CA VAL A 181 17.35 -2.77 2.77
C VAL A 181 17.81 -1.47 2.10
N LEU A 182 17.77 -1.46 0.77
CA LEU A 182 18.25 -0.36 -0.04
C LEU A 182 17.34 0.88 0.07
N PRO A 183 17.87 2.11 -0.08
CA PRO A 183 17.13 3.34 0.24
C PRO A 183 15.81 3.51 -0.53
N PHE A 184 15.73 3.16 -1.81
CA PHE A 184 14.48 3.27 -2.56
C PHE A 184 13.44 2.25 -2.05
N ALA A 185 13.90 1.02 -1.79
CA ALA A 185 13.08 -0.06 -1.29
C ALA A 185 12.56 0.23 0.13
N ALA A 186 13.33 0.91 0.98
CA ALA A 186 12.95 1.19 2.37
C ALA A 186 11.61 1.96 2.52
N GLY A 187 11.20 2.71 1.49
CA GLY A 187 9.89 3.35 1.48
C GLY A 187 8.69 2.40 1.38
N TYR A 188 8.90 1.13 0.99
CA TYR A 188 7.86 0.10 0.89
C TYR A 188 7.71 -0.67 2.21
N ILE A 189 7.58 0.06 3.32
CA ILE A 189 7.48 -0.50 4.67
C ILE A 189 6.40 -1.56 4.78
N GLN A 190 5.31 -1.45 4.02
CA GLN A 190 4.21 -2.41 4.04
C GLN A 190 4.59 -3.77 3.44
N HIS A 191 5.63 -3.88 2.62
CA HIS A 191 6.11 -5.19 2.16
C HIS A 191 6.96 -5.85 3.26
N PHE A 192 7.89 -5.07 3.82
CA PHE A 192 8.84 -5.58 4.80
C PHE A 192 8.21 -5.83 6.18
N ALA A 193 7.24 -5.01 6.59
CA ALA A 193 6.45 -5.25 7.80
C ALA A 193 5.70 -6.59 7.71
N LEU A 194 5.16 -6.96 6.54
CA LEU A 194 4.52 -8.26 6.36
C LEU A 194 5.53 -9.40 6.42
N MET A 195 6.76 -9.21 5.92
CA MET A 195 7.84 -10.18 6.11
C MET A 195 8.19 -10.32 7.60
N GLU A 196 8.27 -9.22 8.36
CA GLU A 196 8.49 -9.25 9.82
C GLU A 196 7.34 -9.96 10.56
N MET A 197 6.09 -9.77 10.12
CA MET A 197 4.94 -10.50 10.63
C MET A 197 5.07 -12.00 10.37
N MET A 198 5.43 -12.41 9.15
CA MET A 198 5.66 -13.82 8.79
C MET A 198 6.77 -14.43 9.63
N ALA A 199 7.90 -13.74 9.79
CA ALA A 199 9.03 -14.18 10.61
C ALA A 199 8.64 -14.35 12.09
N SER A 200 7.68 -13.57 12.56
CA SER A 200 7.11 -13.64 13.92
C SER A 200 6.00 -14.69 14.06
N GLY A 201 5.73 -15.48 13.02
CA GLY A 201 4.73 -16.54 13.02
C GLY A 201 3.29 -16.09 12.76
N CYS A 202 3.06 -14.84 12.34
CA CYS A 202 1.74 -14.37 11.93
C CYS A 202 1.34 -14.99 10.58
N ILE A 203 0.05 -15.23 10.40
CA ILE A 203 -0.54 -15.68 9.15
C ILE A 203 -0.87 -14.44 8.31
N VAL A 204 -0.07 -14.26 7.26
CA VAL A 204 -0.38 -13.32 6.17
C VAL A 204 -1.06 -14.10 5.06
N ALA A 205 -2.27 -13.70 4.68
CA ALA A 205 -3.01 -14.27 3.56
C ALA A 205 -2.80 -13.44 2.28
N ASP A 206 -3.20 -14.02 1.15
CA ASP A 206 -3.37 -13.33 -0.12
C ASP A 206 -4.87 -13.33 -0.44
N SER A 207 -5.40 -12.24 -0.98
CA SER A 207 -6.79 -12.24 -1.46
C SER A 207 -6.94 -13.16 -2.67
N GLU A 208 -8.17 -13.57 -2.96
CA GLU A 208 -8.49 -14.06 -4.30
C GLU A 208 -8.09 -13.02 -5.36
N PRO A 209 -7.65 -13.44 -6.57
CA PRO A 209 -7.25 -12.50 -7.62
C PRO A 209 -8.38 -11.54 -8.02
N LEU A 210 -8.07 -10.25 -8.01
CA LEU A 210 -9.02 -9.17 -8.25
C LEU A 210 -8.84 -8.57 -9.64
N ASP A 211 -9.96 -8.35 -10.32
CA ASP A 211 -10.02 -7.50 -11.51
C ASP A 211 -10.11 -6.03 -11.09
N VAL A 212 -8.95 -5.39 -10.96
CA VAL A 212 -8.81 -3.94 -10.76
C VAL A 212 -8.39 -3.32 -12.09
N ILE A 213 -8.98 -2.18 -12.47
CA ILE A 213 -8.63 -1.45 -13.69
C ILE A 213 -7.65 -0.34 -13.31
N TYR A 214 -6.49 -0.29 -13.98
CA TYR A 214 -5.59 0.84 -13.83
C TYR A 214 -6.21 2.10 -14.43
N PRO A 215 -6.15 3.26 -13.76
CA PRO A 215 -6.79 4.47 -14.26
C PRO A 215 -6.31 4.86 -15.68
N PRO A 216 -7.20 4.90 -16.70
CA PRO A 216 -6.80 5.06 -18.10
C PRO A 216 -6.03 6.36 -18.39
N LEU A 217 -6.44 7.48 -17.78
CA LEU A 217 -5.79 8.77 -17.97
C LEU A 217 -4.38 8.79 -17.38
N GLN A 218 -4.17 8.11 -16.25
CA GLN A 218 -2.85 7.98 -15.65
C GLN A 218 -1.96 7.12 -16.54
N LYS A 219 -2.45 5.96 -17.00
CA LYS A 219 -1.71 5.11 -17.95
C LYS A 219 -1.29 5.88 -19.19
N MET A 220 -2.21 6.61 -19.81
CA MET A 220 -1.90 7.40 -20.99
C MET A 220 -0.77 8.41 -20.73
N LYS A 221 -0.80 9.15 -19.61
CA LYS A 221 0.27 10.09 -19.24
C LYS A 221 1.61 9.38 -18.98
N GLU A 222 1.58 8.24 -18.30
CA GLU A 222 2.77 7.45 -17.97
C GLU A 222 3.40 6.77 -19.19
N GLU A 223 2.61 6.38 -20.19
CA GLU A 223 3.09 5.80 -21.46
C GLU A 223 3.45 6.86 -22.52
N THR A 224 3.23 8.15 -22.24
CA THR A 224 3.54 9.25 -23.17
C THR A 224 4.43 10.30 -22.50
N ALA A 225 3.84 11.31 -21.87
CA ALA A 225 4.53 12.49 -21.35
C ALA A 225 5.57 12.18 -20.27
N LEU A 226 5.43 11.06 -19.55
CA LEU A 226 6.30 10.68 -18.43
C LEU A 226 7.11 9.41 -18.71
N LEU A 227 7.12 8.89 -19.94
CA LEU A 227 7.63 7.55 -20.26
C LEU A 227 9.06 7.32 -19.77
N ASP A 228 10.01 8.19 -20.13
CA ASP A 228 11.42 8.00 -19.79
C ASP A 228 11.67 8.04 -18.28
N ALA A 229 11.05 9.00 -17.59
CA ALA A 229 11.14 9.11 -16.13
C ALA A 229 10.52 7.89 -15.43
N MET A 230 9.42 7.36 -15.97
CA MET A 230 8.75 6.18 -15.44
C MET A 230 9.55 4.91 -15.69
N LEU A 231 10.16 4.74 -16.87
CA LEU A 231 11.03 3.60 -17.17
C LEU A 231 12.19 3.53 -16.19
N GLU A 232 12.91 4.63 -15.97
CA GLU A 232 14.04 4.65 -15.05
C GLU A 232 13.60 4.37 -13.61
N LYS A 233 12.50 5.01 -13.16
CA LYS A 233 11.93 4.75 -11.83
C LYS A 233 11.55 3.29 -11.65
N ARG A 234 10.91 2.65 -12.65
CA ARG A 234 10.47 1.25 -12.57
C ARG A 234 11.62 0.26 -12.64
N ARG A 235 12.69 0.59 -13.37
CA ARG A 235 13.94 -0.17 -13.38
C ARG A 235 14.59 -0.18 -12.00
N GLN A 236 14.81 1.00 -11.41
CA GLN A 236 15.35 1.14 -10.05
C GLN A 236 14.46 0.42 -9.02
N GLN A 237 13.13 0.60 -9.12
CA GLN A 237 12.17 -0.07 -8.24
C GLN A 237 12.33 -1.60 -8.28
N LYS A 238 12.38 -2.19 -9.48
CA LYS A 238 12.56 -3.64 -9.65
C LYS A 238 13.89 -4.10 -9.05
N GLU A 239 14.98 -3.43 -9.39
CA GLU A 239 16.34 -3.81 -8.94
C GLU A 239 16.45 -3.74 -7.42
N GLU A 240 16.12 -2.59 -6.82
CA GLU A 240 16.30 -2.37 -5.39
C GLU A 240 15.34 -3.21 -4.54
N LEU A 241 14.08 -3.36 -4.94
CA LEU A 241 13.12 -4.20 -4.20
C LEU A 241 13.50 -5.67 -4.28
N SER A 242 13.88 -6.18 -5.46
CA SER A 242 14.25 -7.59 -5.61
C SER A 242 15.42 -7.97 -4.71
N GLU A 243 16.45 -7.13 -4.64
CA GLU A 243 17.58 -7.36 -3.76
C GLU A 243 17.21 -7.20 -2.29
N SER A 244 16.44 -6.17 -1.96
CA SER A 244 16.01 -5.90 -0.60
C SER A 244 15.12 -7.01 -0.02
N TYR A 245 14.29 -7.68 -0.83
CA TYR A 245 13.53 -8.85 -0.36
C TYR A 245 14.45 -10.01 0.03
N ARG A 246 15.54 -10.27 -0.72
CA ARG A 246 16.52 -11.30 -0.36
C ARG A 246 17.27 -10.95 0.92
N ILE A 247 17.68 -9.69 1.07
CA ILE A 247 18.34 -9.17 2.27
C ILE A 247 17.42 -9.33 3.49
N ALA A 248 16.17 -8.90 3.36
CA ALA A 248 15.18 -9.00 4.43
C ALA A 248 14.90 -10.46 4.79
N ALA A 249 14.63 -11.34 3.82
CA ALA A 249 14.36 -12.75 4.08
C ALA A 249 15.53 -13.44 4.80
N ARG A 250 16.78 -13.21 4.36
CA ARG A 250 17.97 -13.74 5.03
C ARG A 250 18.09 -13.24 6.47
N THR A 251 17.87 -11.95 6.69
CA THR A 251 18.04 -11.34 8.01
C THR A 251 16.93 -11.72 8.97
N LEU A 252 15.70 -11.84 8.48
CA LEU A 252 14.53 -12.24 9.25
C LEU A 252 14.42 -13.76 9.44
N GLY A 253 15.28 -14.55 8.78
CA GLY A 253 15.24 -16.01 8.85
C GLY A 253 14.02 -16.63 8.15
N ILE A 254 13.45 -15.91 7.17
CA ILE A 254 12.37 -16.42 6.31
C ILE A 254 13.05 -17.28 5.24
N ASN A 255 13.32 -18.55 5.57
CA ASN A 255 13.90 -19.46 4.60
C ASN A 255 12.80 -20.03 3.72
N SER A 256 12.85 -19.71 2.43
CA SER A 256 12.31 -20.59 1.40
C SER A 256 13.10 -21.90 1.47
N THR A 257 12.48 -23.00 1.87
CA THR A 257 13.03 -24.32 1.56
C THR A 257 13.17 -24.43 0.04
N THR A 258 14.39 -24.27 -0.45
CA THR A 258 14.81 -24.72 -1.80
C THR A 258 14.64 -26.23 -1.91
#